data_AF-A0A3C0YC05-F1
#
_entry.id   AF-A0A3C0YC05-F1
#
_cell.length_a   1.000
_cell.length_b   1.000
_cell.length_c   1.000
_cell.angle_alpha   90.00
_cell.angle_beta   90.00
_cell.angle_gamma   90.00
#
_symmetry.space_group_name_H-M   'P 1'
#
loop_
_entity.id
_entity.type
_entity.pdbx_description
1 polymer ?
#
loop_
_entity_poly.entity_id
_entity_poly.type
_entity_poly.pdbx_seq_one_letter_code
_entity_poly.pdbx_strand_id
1 'polypeptide(L)'
;MSKPATKTKILQDGLHYQSKVSGSPFNAAVSFGGATMSCFLCGTHRVRSSMATRKFIGKSQAVCAPSCQAAKEFAAASVAAGGS
;
A
#
# COMPACT_ATOMS: atom_id res chain seq x y z
N MET A 1 24.95 -22.58 -24.72
CA MET A 1 24.36 -22.92 -23.40
C MET A 1 22.87 -23.17 -23.59
N SER A 2 22.43 -24.42 -23.48
CA SER A 2 21.03 -24.82 -23.71
C SER A 2 20.21 -24.57 -22.44
N LYS A 3 19.11 -23.82 -22.55
CA LYS A 3 18.21 -23.52 -21.42
C LYS A 3 17.45 -24.81 -21.05
N PRO A 4 17.43 -25.28 -19.79
CA PRO A 4 16.68 -26.49 -19.45
C PRO A 4 15.18 -26.24 -19.61
N ALA A 5 14.49 -27.19 -20.26
CA ALA A 5 13.04 -27.14 -20.47
C ALA A 5 12.29 -27.28 -19.15
N THR A 6 11.60 -26.22 -18.74
CA THR A 6 10.73 -26.21 -17.55
C THR A 6 9.49 -27.05 -17.83
N LYS A 7 9.48 -28.30 -17.39
CA LYS A 7 8.33 -29.20 -17.54
C LYS A 7 7.27 -28.85 -16.49
N THR A 8 6.22 -28.15 -16.91
CA THR A 8 5.02 -27.90 -16.12
C THR A 8 4.25 -29.22 -15.94
N LYS A 9 4.01 -29.62 -14.69
CA LYS A 9 3.13 -30.74 -14.35
C LYS A 9 1.84 -30.19 -13.76
N ILE A 10 0.71 -30.69 -14.26
CA ILE A 10 -0.63 -30.42 -13.73
C ILE A 10 -0.90 -31.45 -12.64
N LEU A 11 -1.22 -31.01 -11.42
CA LEU A 11 -1.72 -31.90 -10.37
C LEU A 11 -3.20 -32.22 -10.63
N GLN A 12 -3.60 -33.47 -10.42
CA GLN A 12 -4.98 -33.91 -10.67
C GLN A 12 -6.02 -33.37 -9.68
N ASP A 13 -5.59 -32.77 -8.57
CA ASP A 13 -6.46 -32.20 -7.53
C ASP A 13 -6.88 -30.73 -7.77
N GLY A 14 -6.70 -30.19 -8.97
CA GLY A 14 -7.30 -28.90 -9.37
C GLY A 14 -6.76 -27.64 -8.66
N LEU A 15 -5.84 -27.74 -7.70
CA LEU A 15 -5.10 -26.59 -7.15
C LEU A 15 -3.78 -26.40 -7.88
N HIS A 16 -3.79 -25.52 -8.89
CA HIS A 16 -2.62 -25.25 -9.72
C HIS A 16 -1.66 -24.27 -9.02
N TYR A 17 -0.60 -24.78 -8.40
CA TYR A 17 0.63 -24.01 -8.27
C TYR A 17 1.34 -24.02 -9.62
N GLN A 18 1.08 -22.99 -10.43
CA GLN A 18 1.93 -22.66 -11.56
C GLN A 18 3.32 -22.28 -11.03
N SER A 19 4.38 -22.67 -11.74
CA SER A 19 5.71 -22.11 -11.52
C SER A 19 5.62 -20.59 -11.54
N LYS A 20 5.75 -19.93 -10.38
CA LYS A 20 5.76 -18.47 -10.31
C LYS A 20 6.94 -17.97 -11.13
N VAL A 21 6.68 -17.06 -12.07
CA VAL A 21 7.72 -16.27 -12.74
C VAL A 21 8.68 -15.75 -11.67
N SER A 22 9.98 -15.93 -11.87
CA SER A 22 10.99 -15.43 -10.93
C SER A 22 10.90 -13.91 -10.89
N GLY A 23 10.32 -13.38 -9.81
CA GLY A 23 10.04 -11.97 -9.62
C GLY A 23 8.96 -11.81 -8.57
N SER A 24 9.17 -10.89 -7.62
CA SER A 24 8.15 -10.57 -6.64
C SER A 24 6.99 -9.84 -7.33
N PRO A 25 5.71 -10.25 -7.13
CA PRO A 25 4.56 -9.49 -7.62
C PRO A 25 4.38 -8.17 -6.84
N PHE A 26 5.09 -8.03 -5.72
CA PHE A 26 5.23 -6.76 -5.04
C PHE A 26 6.26 -5.94 -5.81
N ASN A 27 5.78 -4.88 -6.48
CA ASN A 27 6.63 -3.77 -6.88
C ASN A 27 7.51 -3.42 -5.68
N ALA A 28 8.84 -3.34 -5.89
CA ALA A 28 9.76 -2.93 -4.84
C ALA A 28 9.17 -1.67 -4.22
N ALA A 29 8.81 -1.74 -2.93
CA ALA A 29 8.27 -0.60 -2.22
C ALA A 29 9.25 0.54 -2.42
N VAL A 30 8.88 1.52 -3.24
CA VAL A 30 9.69 2.70 -3.49
C VAL A 30 9.77 3.35 -2.13
N SER A 31 10.91 3.20 -1.44
CA SER A 31 11.13 3.63 -0.06
C SER A 31 10.83 5.12 0.19
N PHE A 32 10.58 5.88 -0.87
CA PHE A 32 10.38 7.31 -0.87
C PHE A 32 8.96 7.76 -1.31
N GLY A 33 8.07 6.87 -1.76
CA GLY A 33 6.82 7.29 -2.44
C GLY A 33 5.49 6.93 -1.76
N GLY A 34 5.43 5.93 -0.88
CA GLY A 34 4.15 5.28 -0.53
C GLY A 34 3.97 4.84 0.91
N ALA A 35 4.78 5.30 1.85
CA ALA A 35 4.60 4.93 3.26
C ALA A 35 3.30 5.55 3.79
N THR A 36 2.22 4.76 3.84
CA THR A 36 0.98 5.18 4.50
C THR A 36 1.07 4.92 6.01
N MET A 37 0.49 5.82 6.81
CA MET A 37 0.36 5.66 8.25
C MET A 37 -1.08 5.95 8.68
N SER A 38 -1.53 5.34 9.77
CA SER A 38 -2.84 5.62 10.37
C SER A 38 -2.81 6.93 11.16
N CYS A 39 -3.81 7.79 10.97
CA CYS A 39 -4.01 8.96 11.83
C CYS A 39 -4.44 8.54 13.24
N PHE A 40 -3.77 9.05 14.27
CA PHE A 40 -4.09 8.74 15.67
C PHE A 40 -5.52 9.15 16.08
N LEU A 41 -6.12 10.16 15.43
CA LEU A 41 -7.45 10.66 15.78
C LEU A 41 -8.58 9.94 15.03
N CYS A 42 -8.44 9.72 13.73
CA CYS A 42 -9.52 9.15 12.91
C CYS A 42 -9.25 7.72 12.42
N GLY A 43 -8.08 7.14 12.71
CA GLY A 43 -7.69 5.77 12.35
C GLY A 43 -7.39 5.53 10.87
N THR A 44 -7.81 6.42 9.96
CA THR A 44 -7.64 6.17 8.51
C THR A 44 -6.18 6.20 8.10
N HIS A 45 -5.78 5.24 7.27
CA HIS A 45 -4.46 5.23 6.63
C HIS A 45 -4.38 6.32 5.56
N ARG A 46 -3.31 7.11 5.62
CA ARG A 46 -3.03 8.22 4.71
C ARG A 46 -1.56 8.22 4.34
N VAL A 47 -1.24 8.82 3.21
CA VAL A 47 0.16 9.05 2.83
C VAL A 47 0.84 9.91 3.88
N ARG A 48 2.08 9.56 4.26
CA ARG A 48 2.81 10.26 5.32
C ARG A 48 3.00 11.76 5.04
N SER A 49 3.07 12.15 3.77
CA SER A 49 3.17 13.54 3.34
C SER A 49 1.92 14.38 3.65
N SER A 50 0.74 13.76 3.79
CA SER A 50 -0.50 14.44 4.17
C SER A 50 -0.77 14.46 5.68
N MET A 51 0.25 14.13 6.48
CA MET A 51 0.15 14.04 7.93
C MET A 51 1.15 14.98 8.59
N ALA A 52 0.80 15.43 9.80
CA ALA A 52 1.69 16.18 10.67
C ALA A 52 1.93 15.41 11.97
N THR A 53 3.09 15.63 12.58
CA THR A 53 3.42 15.11 13.90
C THR A 53 2.92 16.08 14.96
N ARG A 54 2.13 15.59 15.92
CA ARG A 54 1.69 16.38 17.10
C ARG A 54 1.99 15.62 18.39
N LYS A 55 2.26 16.33 19.49
CA LYS A 55 2.47 15.73 20.81
C LYS A 55 1.12 15.48 21.49
N PHE A 56 0.86 14.22 21.86
CA PHE A 56 -0.27 13.81 22.69
C PHE A 56 0.25 13.04 23.90
N ILE A 57 -0.07 13.50 25.11
CA ILE A 57 0.31 12.84 26.38
C ILE A 57 1.81 12.47 26.40
N GLY A 58 2.66 13.44 26.02
CA GLY A 58 4.12 13.29 26.00
C GLY A 58 4.69 12.46 24.84
N LYS A 59 3.87 11.87 23.96
CA LYS A 59 4.30 11.07 22.81
C LYS A 59 3.97 11.77 21.49
N SER A 60 4.89 11.69 20.54
CA SER A 60 4.70 12.25 19.19
C SER A 60 3.89 11.28 18.33
N GLN A 61 2.67 11.68 17.94
CA GLN A 61 1.78 10.88 17.11
C GLN A 61 1.55 11.54 15.74
N ALA A 62 1.37 10.72 14.72
CA ALA A 62 1.01 11.17 13.38
C ALA A 62 -0.50 11.42 13.30
N VAL A 63 -0.91 12.60 12.83
CA VAL A 63 -2.31 12.98 12.64
C VAL A 63 -2.50 13.66 11.28
N CYS A 64 -3.74 13.67 10.78
CA CYS A 64 -4.08 14.40 9.56
C CYS A 64 -3.75 15.89 9.67
N ALA A 65 -3.24 16.47 8.58
CA ALA A 65 -3.08 17.91 8.42
C ALA A 65 -3.87 18.38 7.18
N PRO A 66 -4.61 19.50 7.25
CA PRO A 66 -4.80 20.38 8.40
C PRO A 66 -5.76 19.82 9.46
N SER A 67 -6.75 19.01 9.06
CA SER A 67 -7.73 18.37 9.95
C SER A 67 -8.18 17.01 9.41
N CYS A 68 -8.82 16.19 10.25
CA CYS A 68 -9.37 14.90 9.82
C CYS A 68 -10.54 15.07 8.84
N GLN A 69 -11.27 16.18 8.90
CA GLN A 69 -12.37 16.48 7.98
C GLN A 69 -11.83 16.85 6.60
N ALA A 70 -10.89 17.80 6.55
CA ALA A 70 -10.26 18.20 5.29
C ALA A 70 -9.60 16.99 4.60
N ALA A 71 -8.90 16.15 5.36
CA ALA A 71 -8.31 14.93 4.81
C ALA A 71 -9.36 13.96 4.20
N LYS A 72 -10.55 13.85 4.80
CA LYS A 72 -11.65 13.05 4.24
C LYS A 72 -12.16 13.64 2.92
N GLU A 73 -12.34 14.95 2.86
CA GLU A 73 -12.78 15.67 1.66
C GLU A 73 -11.77 15.50 0.51
N PHE A 74 -10.46 15.63 0.79
CA PHE A 74 -9.42 15.38 -0.20
C PHE A 74 -9.42 13.93 -0.73
N ALA A 75 -9.67 12.93 0.13
CA ALA A 75 -9.79 11.54 -0.34
C ALA A 75 -11.01 11.34 -1.23
N ALA A 76 -12.16 11.93 -0.88
CA ALA A 76 -13.35 11.86 -1.71
C ALA A 76 -13.08 12.45 -3.11
N ALA A 77 -12.37 13.59 -3.16
CA ALA A 77 -11.94 14.20 -4.41
C ALA A 77 -10.95 13.33 -5.21
N SER A 78 -9.99 12.67 -4.55
CA SER A 78 -8.99 11.83 -5.22
C SER A 78 -9.58 10.53 -5.79
N VAL A 79 -10.60 9.94 -5.13
CA VAL A 79 -11.31 8.76 -5.67
C VAL A 79 -12.10 9.13 -6.94
N ALA A 80 -12.66 10.34 -7.01
CA ALA A 80 -13.31 10.83 -8.23
C ALA A 80 -12.34 11.08 -9.40
N ALA A 81 -11.06 11.36 -9.11
CA ALA A 81 -10.04 11.62 -10.14
C ALA A 81 -9.29 10.35 -10.61
N GLY A 82 -9.33 9.27 -9.84
CA GLY A 82 -8.60 8.01 -10.14
C GLY A 82 -9.47 6.89 -10.73
N GLY A 83 -10.73 7.15 -11.06
CA GLY A 83 -11.61 6.21 -11.75
C GLY A 83 -11.40 6.26 -13.26
N SER A 84 -10.45 5.48 -13.78
CA SER A 84 -10.32 5.15 -15.21
C SER A 84 -9.79 3.73 -15.34
#